data_AF-W2G6Y3-F1
#
_entry.id   AF-W2G6Y3-F1
#
_cell.length_a   1.000
_cell.length_b   1.000
_cell.length_c   1.000
_cell.angle_alpha   90.00
_cell.angle_beta   90.00
_cell.angle_gamma   90.00
#
_symmetry.space_group_name_H-M   'P 1'
#
loop_
_entity.id
_entity.type
_entity.pdbx_description
1 polymer ?
#
loop_
_entity_poly.entity_id
_entity_poly.type
_entity_poly.pdbx_seq_one_letter_code
_entity_poly.pdbx_strand_id
1 'polypeptide(L)'
;METHLVKANATRSQPMLRKAAPNIWQRLQEAWFKWRASQVIPIGPTVNDLPPYKKLIRRSSSNIQTLPRQSVVRIQLKYLSFRDAFGLLGLPMVVVALVCISWTVWLILLTIAPNKTANVLMNTGDYDDGQFWLIPEKLTALQVFSVVGLVVVAILYVYVLLKILVWRAHRHVEGTVLDRILQQCAPNREGQLADLELSHRVRRLVWGLYMFLKELTGFHGKYRKLWNLCLKVFDLTMQAFVLGKMLEEGIPVQLSVGFAGFIAVNSASCVVAILSGKHSAFSEILVDSLFDLGATVLLPILLLAYCSHTFYYDHDVFLIYMELMPIGSFERRARMFANPTEIELFRVCFDSLRIRSVLDLFLRIGMNLGFSYRFKRVVEVLIQIQMQPVNSSKSCQISVPRSLALLFAGFSIGVITVTHKSITTSQRICKSHPECVVYAYRLKHSEFCPCKALVNGNRAPKTYYEWTHPVDATDMVKALAAAGTLETLQLINRQLTVFPDELRGCHNLKYLSIVNCAIEE
;
A
#
# COMPACT_ATOMS: atom_id res chain seq x y z
N MET A 1 -90.60 -20.59 -5.95
CA MET A 1 -91.14 -21.40 -4.84
C MET A 1 -90.09 -21.42 -3.74
N GLU A 2 -90.57 -21.21 -2.52
CA GLU A 2 -89.83 -20.84 -1.32
C GLU A 2 -88.68 -21.77 -0.88
N THR A 3 -87.73 -21.13 -0.21
CA THR A 3 -86.93 -21.56 0.97
C THR A 3 -86.45 -23.01 1.10
N HIS A 4 -85.17 -23.19 1.44
CA HIS A 4 -84.77 -23.62 2.80
C HIS A 4 -83.26 -23.46 3.04
N LEU A 5 -82.96 -22.89 4.21
CA LEU A 5 -81.64 -22.77 4.83
C LEU A 5 -81.03 -24.14 5.17
N VAL A 6 -79.72 -24.30 4.93
CA VAL A 6 -78.81 -25.03 5.84
C VAL A 6 -77.45 -24.33 5.89
N LYS A 7 -77.02 -23.98 7.11
CA LYS A 7 -75.71 -23.42 7.48
C LYS A 7 -74.64 -24.52 7.47
N ALA A 8 -73.48 -24.28 6.85
CA ALA A 8 -72.24 -24.99 7.19
C ALA A 8 -70.98 -24.17 6.84
N ASN A 9 -70.24 -23.83 7.90
CA ASN A 9 -68.87 -23.33 8.05
C ASN A 9 -68.00 -23.06 6.80
N ALA A 10 -67.68 -21.78 6.61
CA ALA A 10 -66.60 -21.30 5.76
C ALA A 10 -65.23 -21.48 6.45
N THR A 11 -64.40 -22.39 5.94
CA THR A 11 -62.95 -22.39 6.18
C THR A 11 -62.27 -21.57 5.08
N ARG A 12 -61.79 -20.38 5.46
CA ARG A 12 -61.13 -19.42 4.56
C ARG A 12 -59.69 -19.85 4.31
N SER A 13 -59.41 -20.30 3.09
CA SER A 13 -58.05 -20.51 2.57
C SER A 13 -57.31 -19.17 2.44
N GLN A 14 -56.25 -18.97 3.22
CA GLN A 14 -55.27 -17.89 3.03
C GLN A 14 -54.10 -18.35 2.14
N PRO A 15 -53.59 -17.47 1.25
CA PRO A 15 -52.50 -17.81 0.35
C PRO A 15 -51.14 -17.85 1.08
N MET A 16 -50.35 -18.87 0.76
CA MET A 16 -48.95 -19.04 1.18
C MET A 16 -48.08 -17.87 0.67
N LEU A 17 -47.84 -16.87 1.50
CA LEU A 17 -46.76 -15.90 1.32
C LEU A 17 -45.42 -16.61 1.52
N ARG A 18 -44.73 -16.94 0.43
CA ARG A 18 -43.30 -17.29 0.44
C ARG A 18 -42.52 -16.14 1.09
N LYS A 19 -41.99 -16.35 2.29
CA LYS A 19 -40.98 -15.46 2.89
C LYS A 19 -39.74 -15.44 2.00
N ALA A 20 -39.41 -14.27 1.45
CA ALA A 20 -38.16 -14.05 0.75
C ALA A 20 -36.97 -14.33 1.68
N ALA A 21 -35.94 -15.00 1.16
CA ALA A 21 -34.70 -15.23 1.88
C ALA A 21 -34.04 -13.89 2.25
N PRO A 22 -33.52 -13.71 3.48
CA PRO A 22 -32.99 -12.43 3.93
C PRO A 22 -31.71 -12.07 3.15
N ASN A 23 -31.61 -10.80 2.76
CA ASN A 23 -30.45 -10.23 2.08
C ASN A 23 -29.20 -10.33 2.97
N ILE A 24 -28.04 -10.55 2.34
CA ILE A 24 -26.72 -10.70 3.00
C ILE A 24 -26.42 -9.54 3.96
N TRP A 25 -26.89 -8.34 3.64
CA TRP A 25 -26.77 -7.15 4.49
C TRP A 25 -27.54 -7.26 5.81
N GLN A 26 -28.73 -7.85 5.83
CA GLN A 26 -29.48 -8.06 7.08
C GLN A 26 -28.79 -9.11 7.97
N ARG A 27 -28.22 -10.16 7.37
CA ARG A 27 -27.44 -11.16 8.13
C ARG A 27 -26.17 -10.57 8.75
N LEU A 28 -25.49 -9.66 8.05
CA LEU A 28 -24.32 -8.94 8.59
C LEU A 28 -24.72 -7.97 9.71
N GLN A 29 -25.87 -7.32 9.59
CA GLN A 29 -26.38 -6.40 10.59
C GLN A 29 -26.84 -7.12 11.87
N GLU A 30 -27.51 -8.28 11.73
CA GLU A 30 -27.88 -9.15 12.86
C GLU A 30 -26.66 -9.76 13.56
N ALA A 31 -25.63 -10.15 12.79
CA ALA A 31 -24.35 -10.62 13.36
C ALA A 31 -23.62 -9.52 14.14
N TRP A 32 -23.68 -8.27 13.64
CA TRP A 32 -23.11 -7.11 14.32
C TRP A 32 -23.86 -6.75 15.62
N PHE A 33 -25.20 -6.86 15.63
CA PHE A 33 -26.00 -6.64 16.83
C PHE A 33 -25.83 -7.74 17.89
N LYS A 34 -25.72 -9.02 17.48
CA LYS A 34 -25.40 -10.13 18.41
C LYS A 34 -24.04 -9.96 19.07
N TRP A 35 -23.06 -9.38 18.37
CA TRP A 35 -21.75 -9.09 18.93
C TRP A 35 -21.81 -8.02 20.04
N ARG A 36 -22.66 -6.99 19.92
CA ARG A 36 -22.88 -5.99 20.98
C ARG A 36 -23.60 -6.52 22.22
N ALA A 37 -24.58 -7.41 22.05
CA ALA A 37 -25.37 -7.94 23.16
C ALA A 37 -24.57 -8.92 24.06
N SER A 38 -23.45 -9.45 23.57
CA SER A 38 -22.61 -10.41 24.29
C SER A 38 -21.69 -9.78 25.36
N GLN A 39 -21.82 -8.46 25.64
CA GLN A 39 -21.05 -7.74 26.67
C GLN A 39 -21.92 -7.15 27.80
N VAL A 40 -22.96 -7.86 28.24
CA VAL A 40 -23.58 -7.57 29.53
C VAL A 40 -23.25 -8.69 30.50
N ILE A 41 -22.23 -8.47 31.32
CA ILE A 41 -21.86 -9.33 32.44
C ILE A 41 -22.77 -8.93 33.62
N PRO A 42 -23.38 -9.87 34.36
CA PRO A 42 -24.19 -9.53 35.52
C PRO A 42 -23.32 -8.88 36.62
N ILE A 43 -23.87 -7.86 37.27
CA ILE A 43 -23.27 -7.15 38.40
C ILE A 43 -23.13 -8.15 39.56
N GLY A 44 -21.91 -8.36 40.05
CA GLY A 44 -21.62 -9.18 41.24
C GLY A 44 -22.12 -8.52 42.53
N PRO A 45 -22.19 -9.28 43.65
CA PRO A 45 -22.92 -8.86 44.84
C PRO A 45 -22.29 -7.63 45.51
N THR A 46 -23.18 -6.78 46.03
CA THR A 46 -22.87 -5.58 46.82
C THR A 46 -22.29 -5.90 48.20
N VAL A 47 -21.54 -4.94 48.72
CA VAL A 47 -20.54 -4.92 49.81
C VAL A 47 -21.00 -5.33 51.23
N ASN A 48 -22.13 -6.02 51.42
CA ASN A 48 -22.65 -6.28 52.78
C ASN A 48 -22.50 -7.69 53.34
N ASP A 49 -21.89 -8.64 52.64
CA ASP A 49 -21.66 -10.00 53.16
C ASP A 49 -20.16 -10.36 53.22
N LEU A 50 -19.45 -9.85 54.24
CA LEU A 50 -18.18 -10.42 54.71
C LEU A 50 -18.30 -10.79 56.20
N PRO A 51 -17.97 -12.03 56.62
CA PRO A 51 -17.81 -12.33 58.04
C PRO A 51 -16.48 -11.74 58.57
N PRO A 52 -16.41 -11.39 59.86
CA PRO A 52 -15.31 -10.59 60.40
C PRO A 52 -14.04 -11.43 60.58
N TYR A 53 -12.94 -10.90 60.06
CA TYR A 53 -11.58 -11.37 60.34
C TYR A 53 -11.18 -10.98 61.77
N LYS A 54 -10.97 -11.96 62.65
CA LYS A 54 -10.06 -11.83 63.81
C LYS A 54 -9.59 -13.18 64.35
N LYS A 55 -8.26 -13.33 64.33
CA LYS A 55 -7.39 -14.17 65.19
C LYS A 55 -7.77 -15.65 65.32
N LEU A 56 -6.89 -16.53 64.81
CA LEU A 56 -6.02 -17.31 65.71
C LEU A 56 -4.87 -17.98 64.93
N ILE A 57 -3.67 -17.43 65.14
CA ILE A 57 -2.42 -18.18 65.08
C ILE A 57 -2.51 -19.26 66.16
N ARG A 58 -2.24 -20.53 65.78
CA ARG A 58 -1.67 -21.64 66.59
C ARG A 58 -2.35 -22.98 66.27
N ARG A 59 -1.50 -23.99 65.99
CA ARG A 59 -1.75 -25.42 65.70
C ARG A 59 -2.05 -25.79 64.24
N SER A 60 -1.04 -26.29 63.54
CA SER A 60 -1.05 -27.70 63.14
C SER A 60 0.36 -28.12 62.74
N SER A 61 1.04 -28.77 63.69
CA SER A 61 2.16 -29.68 63.43
C SER A 61 1.60 -30.98 62.87
N SER A 62 2.42 -31.70 62.10
CA SER A 62 2.27 -33.08 61.62
C SER A 62 1.10 -33.37 60.68
N ASN A 63 1.40 -33.38 59.37
CA ASN A 63 1.17 -34.56 58.54
C ASN A 63 1.92 -34.42 57.21
N ILE A 64 3.16 -34.92 57.21
CA ILE A 64 3.91 -35.26 56.01
C ILE A 64 3.30 -36.58 55.51
N GLN A 65 2.42 -36.50 54.52
CA GLN A 65 2.08 -37.63 53.67
C GLN A 65 2.41 -37.25 52.23
N THR A 66 3.51 -37.84 51.77
CA THR A 66 3.92 -38.14 50.40
C THR A 66 2.89 -37.83 49.31
N LEU A 67 3.08 -36.70 48.61
CA LEU A 67 2.48 -36.42 47.30
C LEU A 67 3.20 -37.24 46.23
N PRO A 68 2.49 -38.00 45.37
CA PRO A 68 3.13 -38.69 44.25
C PRO A 68 3.58 -37.68 43.21
N ARG A 69 4.87 -37.78 42.92
CA ARG A 69 5.66 -37.08 41.92
C ARG A 69 5.20 -37.50 40.52
N GLN A 70 4.15 -36.87 39.97
CA GLN A 70 3.84 -36.96 38.53
C GLN A 70 2.84 -35.88 38.06
N SER A 71 3.34 -34.66 37.88
CA SER A 71 2.76 -33.71 36.92
C SER A 71 3.88 -33.23 36.00
N VAL A 72 4.43 -34.17 35.23
CA VAL A 72 5.08 -33.82 33.98
C VAL A 72 3.98 -33.20 33.12
N VAL A 73 3.95 -31.87 33.12
CA VAL A 73 3.14 -31.04 32.23
C VAL A 73 3.44 -31.54 30.82
N ARG A 74 2.52 -32.35 30.29
CA ARG A 74 2.49 -32.74 28.90
C ARG A 74 2.20 -31.46 28.13
N ILE A 75 3.24 -30.75 27.70
CA ILE A 75 3.17 -29.70 26.69
C ILE A 75 2.74 -30.41 25.40
N GLN A 76 1.45 -30.73 25.28
CA GLN A 76 0.89 -31.09 23.99
C GLN A 76 1.04 -29.84 23.12
N LEU A 77 1.88 -29.92 22.09
CA LEU A 77 1.84 -28.97 20.98
C LEU A 77 0.42 -29.01 20.40
N LYS A 78 -0.46 -28.13 20.86
CA LYS A 78 -1.77 -27.92 20.24
C LYS A 78 -1.50 -27.22 18.90
N TYR A 79 -1.55 -27.98 17.82
CA TYR A 79 -1.55 -27.43 16.48
C TYR A 79 -2.94 -26.87 16.21
N LEU A 80 -3.09 -25.57 15.96
CA LEU A 80 -4.39 -25.01 15.60
C LEU A 80 -4.70 -25.31 14.13
N SER A 81 -5.92 -25.78 13.85
CA SER A 81 -6.41 -25.86 12.47
C SER A 81 -6.52 -24.45 11.86
N PHE A 82 -6.48 -24.33 10.53
CA PHE A 82 -6.49 -23.05 9.84
C PHE A 82 -7.79 -22.28 10.14
N ARG A 83 -8.90 -23.03 10.14
CA ARG A 83 -10.23 -22.50 10.49
C ARG A 83 -10.33 -22.10 11.96
N ASP A 84 -9.62 -22.79 12.85
CA ASP A 84 -9.61 -22.47 14.29
C ASP A 84 -8.74 -21.25 14.59
N ALA A 85 -7.63 -21.06 13.85
CA ALA A 85 -6.72 -19.93 14.03
C ALA A 85 -7.26 -18.61 13.46
N PHE A 86 -7.84 -18.65 12.25
CA PHE A 86 -8.17 -17.43 11.51
C PHE A 86 -9.65 -17.29 11.17
N GLY A 87 -10.47 -18.33 11.36
CA GLY A 87 -11.90 -18.31 11.04
C GLY A 87 -12.17 -17.84 9.61
N LEU A 88 -13.11 -16.91 9.46
CA LEU A 88 -13.49 -16.31 8.17
C LEU A 88 -12.41 -15.40 7.58
N LEU A 89 -11.54 -14.81 8.41
CA LEU A 89 -10.48 -13.89 7.98
C LEU A 89 -9.30 -14.59 7.30
N GLY A 90 -9.15 -15.91 7.49
CA GLY A 90 -8.04 -16.67 6.93
C GLY A 90 -7.98 -16.63 5.40
N LEU A 91 -9.12 -16.81 4.72
CA LEU A 91 -9.16 -16.81 3.25
C LEU A 91 -8.76 -15.45 2.65
N PRO A 92 -9.35 -14.30 3.07
CA PRO A 92 -8.89 -12.99 2.65
C PRO A 92 -7.39 -12.76 2.87
N MET A 93 -6.83 -13.19 4.00
CA MET A 93 -5.40 -13.01 4.30
C MET A 93 -4.51 -13.81 3.34
N VAL A 94 -4.89 -15.03 2.98
CA VAL A 94 -4.16 -15.82 1.98
C VAL A 94 -4.21 -15.13 0.61
N VAL A 95 -5.38 -14.66 0.20
CA VAL A 95 -5.53 -13.92 -1.07
C VAL A 95 -4.66 -12.68 -1.10
N VAL A 96 -4.68 -11.88 -0.02
CA VAL A 96 -3.82 -10.69 0.11
C VAL A 96 -2.34 -11.07 -0.01
N ALA A 97 -1.89 -12.10 0.69
CA ALA A 97 -0.49 -12.55 0.61
C ALA A 97 -0.09 -12.96 -0.82
N LEU A 98 -0.95 -13.71 -1.52
CA LEU A 98 -0.71 -14.13 -2.90
C LEU A 98 -0.66 -12.94 -3.86
N VAL A 99 -1.60 -11.99 -3.75
CA VAL A 99 -1.59 -10.76 -4.56
C VAL A 99 -0.32 -9.97 -4.31
N CYS A 100 0.13 -9.83 -3.07
CA CYS A 100 1.38 -9.13 -2.74
C CYS A 100 2.61 -9.82 -3.34
N ILE A 101 2.67 -11.15 -3.30
CA ILE A 101 3.76 -11.93 -3.92
C ILE A 101 3.75 -11.73 -5.44
N SER A 102 2.62 -11.95 -6.09
CA SER A 102 2.48 -11.80 -7.55
C SER A 102 2.82 -10.37 -7.99
N TRP A 103 2.35 -9.36 -7.26
CA TRP A 103 2.67 -7.96 -7.52
C TRP A 103 4.15 -7.65 -7.35
N THR A 104 4.80 -8.16 -6.29
CA THR A 104 6.24 -7.95 -6.08
C THR A 104 7.07 -8.62 -7.17
N VAL A 105 6.68 -9.82 -7.60
CA VAL A 105 7.31 -10.49 -8.75
C VAL A 105 7.14 -9.68 -10.02
N TRP A 106 5.94 -9.12 -10.25
CA TRP A 106 5.69 -8.24 -11.38
C TRP A 106 6.58 -6.99 -11.35
N LEU A 107 6.78 -6.36 -10.19
CA LEU A 107 7.72 -5.23 -10.02
C LEU A 107 9.19 -5.61 -10.26
N ILE A 108 9.58 -6.85 -9.95
CA ILE A 108 10.92 -7.37 -10.28
C ILE A 108 11.08 -7.46 -11.81
N LEU A 109 10.09 -8.05 -12.49
CA LEU A 109 10.09 -8.15 -13.96
C LEU A 109 10.10 -6.77 -14.62
N LEU A 110 9.30 -5.83 -14.10
CA LEU A 110 9.30 -4.43 -14.52
C LEU A 110 10.69 -3.78 -14.42
N THR A 111 11.44 -4.11 -13.36
CA THR A 111 12.77 -3.52 -13.14
C THR A 111 13.82 -4.13 -14.07
N ILE A 112 13.73 -5.43 -14.35
CA ILE A 112 14.70 -6.16 -15.19
C ILE A 112 14.47 -5.89 -16.68
N ALA A 113 13.21 -5.95 -17.14
CA ALA A 113 12.83 -5.87 -18.54
C ALA A 113 11.63 -4.93 -18.72
N PRO A 114 11.82 -3.61 -18.61
CA PRO A 114 10.72 -2.64 -18.61
C PRO A 114 9.95 -2.62 -19.94
N ASN A 115 10.65 -2.64 -21.09
CA ASN A 115 9.99 -2.65 -22.41
C ASN A 115 9.13 -3.89 -22.61
N LYS A 116 9.70 -5.08 -22.33
CA LYS A 116 8.97 -6.34 -22.46
C LYS A 116 7.73 -6.36 -21.55
N THR A 117 7.86 -5.84 -20.34
CA THR A 117 6.74 -5.74 -19.39
C THR A 117 5.66 -4.78 -19.90
N ALA A 118 6.04 -3.64 -20.45
CA ALA A 118 5.11 -2.68 -21.06
C ALA A 118 4.40 -3.29 -22.29
N ASN A 119 5.13 -3.99 -23.15
CA ASN A 119 4.57 -4.65 -24.32
C ASN A 119 3.57 -5.74 -23.98
N VAL A 120 3.84 -6.55 -22.96
CA VAL A 120 2.91 -7.58 -22.49
C VAL A 120 1.66 -6.93 -21.87
N LEU A 121 1.85 -5.85 -21.11
CA LEU A 121 0.73 -5.13 -20.49
C LEU A 121 -0.20 -4.47 -21.50
N MET A 122 0.37 -3.91 -22.58
CA MET A 122 -0.36 -3.15 -23.59
C MET A 122 -0.61 -3.90 -24.89
N ASN A 123 -0.23 -5.17 -24.95
CA ASN A 123 -0.32 -6.00 -26.15
C ASN A 123 0.35 -5.35 -27.39
N THR A 124 1.55 -4.79 -27.20
CA THR A 124 2.33 -4.11 -28.26
C THR A 124 3.61 -4.85 -28.62
N GLY A 125 3.71 -6.14 -28.30
CA GLY A 125 4.93 -6.94 -28.49
C GLY A 125 5.34 -7.14 -29.94
N ASP A 126 4.36 -7.17 -30.84
CA ASP A 126 4.58 -7.44 -32.27
C ASP A 126 5.02 -6.18 -33.04
N TYR A 127 5.08 -5.03 -32.38
CA TYR A 127 5.40 -3.75 -33.00
C TYR A 127 6.82 -3.29 -32.67
N ASP A 128 7.46 -2.66 -33.66
CA ASP A 128 8.79 -2.05 -33.58
C ASP A 128 9.86 -2.99 -33.00
N ASP A 129 9.86 -4.26 -33.44
CA ASP A 129 10.77 -5.31 -32.95
C ASP A 129 10.76 -5.45 -31.40
N GLY A 130 9.61 -5.18 -30.77
CA GLY A 130 9.44 -5.19 -29.31
C GLY A 130 10.00 -3.93 -28.61
N GLN A 131 10.35 -2.88 -29.34
CA GLN A 131 10.87 -1.60 -28.82
C GLN A 131 9.86 -0.45 -28.90
N PHE A 132 8.56 -0.76 -29.02
CA PHE A 132 7.48 0.22 -29.13
C PHE A 132 7.59 1.37 -28.10
N TRP A 133 7.86 1.07 -26.84
CA TRP A 133 7.90 2.04 -25.74
C TRP A 133 9.23 2.78 -25.56
N LEU A 134 10.32 2.36 -26.24
CA LEU A 134 11.65 2.97 -26.15
C LEU A 134 12.12 3.28 -24.71
N ILE A 135 11.87 2.36 -23.78
CA ILE A 135 12.30 2.52 -22.39
C ILE A 135 13.74 2.02 -22.28
N PRO A 136 14.69 2.82 -21.73
CA PRO A 136 16.07 2.36 -21.57
C PRO A 136 16.16 1.11 -20.69
N GLU A 137 16.77 0.05 -21.24
CA GLU A 137 16.95 -1.27 -20.59
C GLU A 137 18.28 -1.42 -19.83
N LYS A 138 19.12 -0.38 -19.81
CA LYS A 138 20.44 -0.46 -19.15
C LYS A 138 20.29 -0.64 -17.64
N LEU A 139 20.70 -1.80 -17.13
CA LEU A 139 20.65 -2.13 -15.71
C LEU A 139 21.71 -1.34 -14.92
N THR A 140 21.26 -0.32 -14.19
CA THR A 140 22.14 0.49 -13.34
C THR A 140 22.39 -0.19 -11.99
N ALA A 141 23.47 0.18 -11.28
CA ALA A 141 23.75 -0.34 -9.93
C ALA A 141 22.55 -0.13 -8.98
N LEU A 142 21.85 1.01 -9.10
CA LEU A 142 20.63 1.29 -8.34
C LEU A 142 19.51 0.28 -8.64
N GLN A 143 19.33 -0.12 -9.91
CA GLN A 143 18.33 -1.13 -10.28
C GLN A 143 18.69 -2.52 -9.77
N VAL A 144 19.98 -2.86 -9.70
CA VAL A 144 20.43 -4.12 -9.06
C VAL A 144 20.05 -4.13 -7.58
N PHE A 145 20.35 -3.06 -6.83
CA PHE A 145 19.92 -2.93 -5.43
C PHE A 145 18.39 -2.97 -5.27
N SER A 146 17.67 -2.40 -6.23
CA SER A 146 16.21 -2.43 -6.27
C SER A 146 15.66 -3.85 -6.42
N VAL A 147 16.22 -4.65 -7.34
CA VAL A 147 15.84 -6.05 -7.52
C VAL A 147 16.14 -6.85 -6.25
N VAL A 148 17.32 -6.70 -5.66
CA VAL A 148 17.67 -7.37 -4.40
C VAL A 148 16.69 -7.00 -3.29
N GLY A 149 16.36 -5.71 -3.15
CA GLY A 149 15.38 -5.24 -2.17
C GLY A 149 13.98 -5.85 -2.38
N LEU A 150 13.52 -5.91 -3.62
CA LEU A 150 12.22 -6.52 -3.97
C LEU A 150 12.22 -8.04 -3.73
N VAL A 151 13.33 -8.73 -4.00
CA VAL A 151 13.47 -10.16 -3.68
C VAL A 151 13.36 -10.41 -2.18
N VAL A 152 14.02 -9.57 -1.36
CA VAL A 152 13.89 -9.63 0.11
C VAL A 152 12.43 -9.43 0.53
N VAL A 153 11.73 -8.44 -0.03
CA VAL A 153 10.30 -8.21 0.22
C VAL A 153 9.46 -9.43 -0.16
N ALA A 154 9.68 -10.04 -1.34
CA ALA A 154 8.97 -11.23 -1.79
C ALA A 154 9.18 -12.42 -0.83
N ILE A 155 10.42 -12.65 -0.38
CA ILE A 155 10.75 -13.67 0.62
C ILE A 155 9.98 -13.43 1.92
N LEU A 156 9.86 -12.18 2.37
CA LEU A 156 9.10 -11.85 3.57
C LEU A 156 7.59 -12.10 3.40
N TYR A 157 7.00 -11.80 2.25
CA TYR A 157 5.59 -12.15 1.99
C TYR A 157 5.38 -13.67 1.94
N VAL A 158 6.30 -14.43 1.33
CA VAL A 158 6.29 -15.89 1.37
C VAL A 158 6.42 -16.40 2.81
N TYR A 159 7.29 -15.80 3.62
CA TYR A 159 7.41 -16.13 5.04
C TYR A 159 6.09 -15.91 5.80
N VAL A 160 5.39 -14.81 5.55
CA VAL A 160 4.07 -14.55 6.16
C VAL A 160 3.04 -15.57 5.68
N LEU A 161 3.02 -15.90 4.39
CA LEU A 161 2.15 -16.94 3.83
C LEU A 161 2.41 -18.32 4.47
N LEU A 162 3.68 -18.71 4.60
CA LEU A 162 4.07 -19.95 5.29
C LEU A 162 3.66 -19.93 6.77
N LYS A 163 3.72 -18.78 7.43
CA LYS A 163 3.23 -18.63 8.81
C LYS A 163 1.73 -18.82 8.92
N ILE A 164 0.96 -18.32 7.94
CA ILE A 164 -0.49 -18.50 7.87
C ILE A 164 -0.85 -19.98 7.60
N LEU A 165 -0.18 -20.63 6.65
CA LEU A 165 -0.53 -21.97 6.19
C LEU A 165 0.08 -23.10 7.04
N VAL A 166 1.36 -22.98 7.39
CA VAL A 166 2.17 -24.07 7.95
C VAL A 166 2.55 -23.79 9.41
N TRP A 167 3.18 -22.65 9.74
CA TRP A 167 3.77 -22.47 11.07
C TRP A 167 2.79 -21.94 12.14
N ARG A 168 1.74 -22.71 12.40
CA ARG A 168 0.64 -22.41 13.36
C ARG A 168 0.87 -22.93 14.79
N ALA A 169 2.12 -23.28 15.15
CA ALA A 169 2.45 -23.82 16.47
C ALA A 169 2.83 -22.73 17.49
N HIS A 170 2.37 -22.87 18.74
CA HIS A 170 2.59 -21.93 19.86
C HIS A 170 4.06 -21.51 20.05
N ARG A 171 5.02 -22.43 19.84
CA ARG A 171 6.46 -22.15 19.96
C ARG A 171 7.00 -21.12 18.94
N HIS A 172 6.35 -20.94 17.78
CA HIS A 172 6.79 -19.98 16.75
C HIS A 172 6.22 -18.56 16.94
N VAL A 173 5.33 -18.38 17.92
CA VAL A 173 4.65 -17.11 18.21
C VAL A 173 5.28 -16.37 19.40
N GLU A 174 5.89 -17.10 20.34
CA GLU A 174 6.60 -16.52 21.50
C GLU A 174 8.13 -16.60 21.43
N GLY A 175 8.69 -17.28 20.42
CA GLY A 175 10.14 -17.39 20.27
C GLY A 175 10.58 -17.52 18.82
N THR A 176 11.02 -16.41 18.23
CA THR A 176 11.82 -16.45 17.01
C THR A 176 13.13 -17.24 17.30
N VAL A 177 13.80 -17.80 16.30
CA VAL A 177 15.15 -18.38 16.50
C VAL A 177 16.08 -17.35 17.19
N LEU A 178 15.90 -16.07 16.82
CA LEU A 178 16.53 -14.92 17.46
C LEU A 178 16.20 -14.77 18.96
N ASP A 179 14.96 -15.02 19.40
CA ASP A 179 14.61 -14.98 20.82
C ASP A 179 15.31 -16.09 21.60
N ARG A 180 15.49 -17.29 21.01
CA ARG A 180 16.23 -18.38 21.64
C ARG A 180 17.72 -18.06 21.78
N ILE A 181 18.32 -17.51 20.72
CA ILE A 181 19.73 -17.09 20.73
C ILE A 181 19.94 -15.95 21.72
N LEU A 182 19.05 -14.95 21.74
CA LEU A 182 19.15 -13.82 22.66
C LEU A 182 18.85 -14.23 24.10
N GLN A 183 17.94 -15.18 24.35
CA GLN A 183 17.72 -15.79 25.68
C GLN A 183 18.95 -16.52 26.20
N GLN A 184 19.77 -17.12 25.33
CA GLN A 184 21.08 -17.68 25.72
C GLN A 184 22.08 -16.59 26.09
N CYS A 185 21.89 -15.36 25.60
CA CYS A 185 22.67 -14.18 26.00
C CYS A 185 22.17 -13.54 27.30
N ALA A 186 21.23 -14.15 28.04
CA ALA A 186 20.86 -13.68 29.37
C ALA A 186 22.10 -13.70 30.29
N PRO A 187 22.38 -12.61 31.03
CA PRO A 187 23.51 -12.60 31.95
C PRO A 187 23.25 -13.59 33.10
N ASN A 188 24.02 -14.69 33.17
CA ASN A 188 24.01 -15.58 34.33
C ASN A 188 24.45 -14.82 35.58
N ARG A 189 23.70 -14.98 36.68
CA ARG A 189 23.91 -14.28 37.95
C ARG A 189 25.08 -14.89 38.76
N GLU A 190 25.58 -16.06 38.39
CA GLU A 190 26.55 -16.85 39.18
C GLU A 190 27.64 -17.49 38.31
N GLY A 191 28.60 -16.71 37.80
CA GLY A 191 29.75 -17.25 37.06
C GLY A 191 31.01 -16.46 37.35
N GLN A 192 31.96 -17.12 38.02
CA GLN A 192 33.26 -16.62 38.46
C GLN A 192 34.20 -16.19 37.32
N LEU A 193 34.96 -15.15 37.65
CA LEU A 193 36.37 -14.86 37.33
C LEU A 193 36.80 -14.55 35.87
N ALA A 194 37.03 -13.26 35.67
CA ALA A 194 38.15 -12.61 34.97
C ALA A 194 38.34 -12.72 33.44
N ASP A 195 37.69 -13.63 32.70
CA ASP A 195 37.77 -13.59 31.23
C ASP A 195 36.55 -12.91 30.57
N LEU A 196 36.81 -11.74 29.99
CA LEU A 196 35.93 -10.85 29.20
C LEU A 196 34.94 -9.93 29.97
N GLU A 197 35.47 -8.93 30.68
CA GLU A 197 34.69 -7.74 31.09
C GLU A 197 33.96 -7.06 29.92
N LEU A 198 34.59 -7.00 28.73
CA LEU A 198 34.01 -6.39 27.54
C LEU A 198 32.81 -7.20 26.99
N SER A 199 32.92 -8.52 26.92
CA SER A 199 31.81 -9.39 26.48
C SER A 199 30.65 -9.37 27.46
N HIS A 200 30.91 -9.32 28.77
CA HIS A 200 29.85 -9.18 29.78
C HIS A 200 29.12 -7.84 29.71
N ARG A 201 29.81 -6.73 29.39
CA ARG A 201 29.17 -5.42 29.14
C ARG A 201 28.36 -5.43 27.84
N VAL A 202 28.94 -5.92 26.74
CA VAL A 202 28.25 -6.05 25.44
C VAL A 202 27.01 -6.93 25.58
N ARG A 203 27.11 -8.08 26.26
CA ARG A 203 25.97 -8.97 26.52
C ARG A 203 24.88 -8.32 27.36
N ARG A 204 25.23 -7.55 28.39
CA ARG A 204 24.25 -6.76 29.17
C ARG A 204 23.57 -5.68 28.35
N LEU A 205 24.32 -4.97 27.49
CA LEU A 205 23.76 -3.97 26.58
C LEU A 205 22.83 -4.62 25.54
N VAL A 206 23.25 -5.72 24.92
CA VAL A 206 22.44 -6.50 23.97
C VAL A 206 21.18 -7.05 24.65
N TRP A 207 21.27 -7.56 25.88
CA TRP A 207 20.12 -8.03 26.65
C TRP A 207 19.18 -6.90 27.06
N GLY A 208 19.72 -5.76 27.50
CA GLY A 208 18.94 -4.56 27.83
C GLY A 208 18.21 -4.01 26.61
N LEU A 209 18.89 -3.93 25.46
CA LEU A 209 18.30 -3.53 24.18
C LEU A 209 17.24 -4.54 23.72
N TYR A 210 17.49 -5.84 23.87
CA TYR A 210 16.53 -6.90 23.56
C TYR A 210 15.26 -6.77 24.41
N MET A 211 15.38 -6.60 25.72
CA MET A 211 14.23 -6.41 26.61
C MET A 211 13.47 -5.14 26.28
N PHE A 212 14.16 -4.04 25.99
CA PHE A 212 13.53 -2.80 25.55
C PHE A 212 12.78 -2.97 24.22
N LEU A 213 13.39 -3.62 23.22
CA LEU A 213 12.75 -3.95 21.94
C LEU A 213 11.54 -4.87 22.13
N LYS A 214 11.63 -5.83 23.05
CA LYS A 214 10.53 -6.74 23.41
C LYS A 214 9.39 -6.00 24.13
N GLU A 215 9.68 -5.01 24.96
CA GLU A 215 8.67 -4.13 25.57
C GLU A 215 8.05 -3.14 24.58
N LEU A 216 8.80 -2.73 23.54
CA LEU A 216 8.29 -1.89 22.45
C LEU A 216 7.37 -2.66 21.50
N THR A 217 7.80 -3.85 21.09
CA THR A 217 7.15 -4.66 20.05
C THR A 217 6.21 -5.73 20.63
N GLY A 218 6.29 -6.03 21.93
CA GLY A 218 5.47 -7.05 22.57
C GLY A 218 3.97 -6.71 22.59
N PHE A 219 3.12 -7.74 22.51
CA PHE A 219 1.66 -7.57 22.52
C PHE A 219 1.16 -6.86 23.80
N HIS A 220 1.71 -7.25 24.95
CA HIS A 220 1.46 -6.64 26.26
C HIS A 220 2.52 -5.61 26.66
N GLY A 221 3.32 -5.14 25.69
CA GLY A 221 4.39 -4.18 25.91
C GLY A 221 3.89 -2.84 26.45
N LYS A 222 4.58 -2.29 27.45
CA LYS A 222 4.24 -1.00 28.09
C LYS A 222 4.22 0.16 27.09
N TYR A 223 5.12 0.12 26.10
CA TYR A 223 5.35 1.18 25.11
C TYR A 223 4.76 0.87 23.71
N ARG A 224 3.95 -0.20 23.58
CA ARG A 224 3.37 -0.62 22.29
C ARG A 224 2.62 0.50 21.56
N LYS A 225 1.78 1.25 22.27
CA LYS A 225 0.97 2.32 21.65
C LYS A 225 1.83 3.45 21.10
N LEU A 226 2.92 3.79 21.80
CA LEU A 226 3.90 4.76 21.34
C LEU A 226 4.65 4.25 20.10
N TRP A 227 5.06 2.97 20.09
CA TRP A 227 5.72 2.36 18.94
C TRP A 227 4.81 2.34 17.70
N ASN A 228 3.55 1.92 17.84
CA ASN A 228 2.56 1.97 16.77
C ASN A 228 2.38 3.40 16.24
N LEU A 229 2.33 4.39 17.14
CA LEU A 229 2.26 5.78 16.74
C LEU A 229 3.50 6.23 15.94
N CYS A 230 4.70 5.88 16.37
CA CYS A 230 5.94 6.19 15.63
C CYS A 230 5.94 5.55 14.24
N LEU A 231 5.57 4.26 14.15
CA LEU A 231 5.43 3.57 12.86
C LEU A 231 4.39 4.25 11.97
N LYS A 232 3.32 4.82 12.56
CA LYS A 232 2.31 5.55 11.81
C LYS A 232 2.83 6.87 11.27
N VAL A 233 3.55 7.64 12.08
CA VAL A 233 4.18 8.89 11.64
C VAL A 233 5.14 8.63 10.48
N PHE A 234 5.96 7.58 10.58
CA PHE A 234 6.85 7.17 9.51
C PHE A 234 6.11 6.76 8.23
N ASP A 235 5.05 5.95 8.35
CA ASP A 235 4.19 5.56 7.22
C ASP A 235 3.56 6.78 6.52
N LEU A 236 2.90 7.67 7.27
CA LEU A 236 2.30 8.88 6.71
C LEU A 236 3.34 9.81 6.08
N THR A 237 4.55 9.87 6.64
CA THR A 237 5.66 10.63 6.06
C THR A 237 6.08 10.04 4.72
N MET A 238 6.27 8.71 4.63
CA MET A 238 6.57 8.03 3.36
C MET A 238 5.46 8.25 2.33
N GLN A 239 4.19 8.09 2.73
CA GLN A 239 3.05 8.32 1.84
C GLN A 239 2.98 9.77 1.35
N ALA A 240 3.27 10.76 2.21
CA ALA A 240 3.35 12.17 1.82
C ALA A 240 4.48 12.44 0.81
N PHE A 241 5.65 11.80 0.96
CA PHE A 241 6.73 11.89 -0.03
C PHE A 241 6.33 11.26 -1.37
N VAL A 242 5.66 10.11 -1.35
CA VAL A 242 5.13 9.48 -2.57
C VAL A 242 4.12 10.41 -3.26
N LEU A 243 3.20 11.02 -2.50
CA LEU A 243 2.24 11.98 -3.05
C LEU A 243 2.94 13.20 -3.65
N GLY A 244 3.92 13.78 -2.95
CA GLY A 244 4.71 14.90 -3.48
C GLY A 244 5.42 14.54 -4.79
N LYS A 245 5.94 13.31 -4.88
CA LYS A 245 6.52 12.79 -6.13
C LYS A 245 5.48 12.64 -7.24
N MET A 246 4.31 12.07 -6.96
CA MET A 246 3.22 11.95 -7.94
C MET A 246 2.80 13.32 -8.48
N LEU A 247 2.77 14.33 -7.61
CA LEU A 247 2.47 15.70 -8.01
C LEU A 247 3.57 16.29 -8.91
N GLU A 248 4.83 16.06 -8.59
CA GLU A 248 5.96 16.56 -9.37
C GLU A 248 6.12 15.85 -10.73
N GLU A 249 5.74 14.56 -10.82
CA GLU A 249 5.75 13.81 -12.09
C GLU A 249 4.57 14.13 -13.01
N GLY A 250 3.51 14.78 -12.49
CA GLY A 250 2.32 15.14 -13.28
C GLY A 250 1.36 13.97 -13.49
N ILE A 251 1.26 13.05 -12.52
CA ILE A 251 0.32 11.91 -12.55
C ILE A 251 -1.13 12.42 -12.60
N PRO A 252 -2.04 11.82 -13.40
CA PRO A 252 -3.43 12.27 -13.55
C PRO A 252 -4.11 12.77 -12.27
N VAL A 253 -4.80 13.90 -12.39
CA VAL A 253 -5.45 14.61 -11.28
C VAL A 253 -6.34 13.68 -10.44
N GLN A 254 -7.11 12.80 -11.09
CA GLN A 254 -8.03 11.88 -10.42
C GLN A 254 -7.29 10.95 -9.46
N LEU A 255 -6.13 10.44 -9.87
CA LEU A 255 -5.30 9.52 -9.09
C LEU A 255 -4.58 10.25 -7.96
N SER A 256 -4.04 11.44 -8.25
CA SER A 256 -3.35 12.28 -7.27
C SER A 256 -4.28 12.77 -6.15
N VAL A 257 -5.50 13.23 -6.49
CA VAL A 257 -6.52 13.62 -5.50
C VAL A 257 -7.03 12.41 -4.74
N GLY A 258 -7.27 11.28 -5.44
CA GLY A 258 -7.66 10.02 -4.80
C GLY A 258 -6.65 9.55 -3.76
N PHE A 259 -5.35 9.63 -4.07
CA PHE A 259 -4.30 9.26 -3.12
C PHE A 259 -4.15 10.24 -1.96
N ALA A 260 -4.29 11.55 -2.19
CA ALA A 260 -4.35 12.53 -1.11
C ALA A 260 -5.54 12.29 -0.16
N GLY A 261 -6.72 11.97 -0.71
CA GLY A 261 -7.88 11.57 0.07
C GLY A 261 -7.64 10.29 0.86
N PHE A 262 -6.98 9.29 0.26
CA PHE A 262 -6.58 8.06 0.93
C PHE A 262 -5.66 8.33 2.14
N ILE A 263 -4.63 9.17 1.99
CA ILE A 263 -3.73 9.58 3.07
C ILE A 263 -4.50 10.35 4.16
N ALA A 264 -5.43 11.21 3.77
CA ALA A 264 -6.25 11.96 4.71
C ALA A 264 -7.13 11.04 5.57
N VAL A 265 -7.75 10.03 4.97
CA VAL A 265 -8.53 9.00 5.67
C VAL A 265 -7.64 8.12 6.55
N ASN A 266 -6.44 7.77 6.06
CA ASN A 266 -5.43 7.03 6.83
C ASN A 266 -5.07 7.80 8.12
N SER A 267 -4.80 9.11 8.02
CA SER A 267 -4.55 9.98 9.18
C SER A 267 -5.78 10.14 10.09
N ALA A 268 -6.97 10.33 9.51
CA ALA A 268 -8.21 10.47 10.26
C ALA A 268 -8.55 9.20 11.06
N SER A 269 -8.21 8.02 10.55
CA SER A 269 -8.38 6.75 11.27
C SER A 269 -7.61 6.75 12.60
N CYS A 270 -6.44 7.40 12.67
CA CYS A 270 -5.67 7.56 13.89
C CYS A 270 -6.32 8.52 14.87
N VAL A 271 -6.93 9.60 14.38
CA VAL A 271 -7.72 10.53 15.21
C VAL A 271 -8.84 9.76 15.91
N VAL A 272 -9.60 8.96 15.15
CA VAL A 272 -10.66 8.11 15.69
C VAL A 272 -10.11 7.11 16.72
N ALA A 273 -8.96 6.49 16.44
CA ALA A 273 -8.33 5.53 17.35
C ALA A 273 -7.92 6.19 18.68
N ILE A 274 -7.29 7.37 18.64
CA ILE A 274 -6.84 8.12 19.83
C ILE A 274 -8.05 8.60 20.65
N LEU A 275 -9.08 9.13 20.01
CA LEU A 275 -10.25 9.69 20.71
C LEU A 275 -11.18 8.62 21.28
N SER A 276 -11.39 7.53 20.56
CA SER A 276 -12.36 6.51 20.94
C SER A 276 -11.90 5.70 22.16
N GLY A 277 -10.59 5.52 22.35
CA GLY A 277 -9.98 4.82 23.51
C GLY A 277 -10.39 3.35 23.71
N LYS A 278 -11.32 2.84 22.89
CA LYS A 278 -12.03 1.56 23.02
C LYS A 278 -11.60 0.54 21.96
N HIS A 279 -10.66 0.88 21.06
CA HIS A 279 -10.22 -0.05 20.04
C HIS A 279 -9.40 -1.18 20.67
N SER A 280 -9.72 -2.41 20.26
CA SER A 280 -8.86 -3.56 20.55
C SER A 280 -7.53 -3.37 19.84
N ALA A 281 -6.46 -3.82 20.48
CA ALA A 281 -5.11 -3.76 19.93
C ALA A 281 -4.97 -4.54 18.59
N PHE A 282 -5.87 -5.48 18.33
CA PHE A 282 -6.03 -6.13 17.02
C PHE A 282 -6.62 -5.20 15.96
N SER A 283 -7.70 -4.48 16.30
CA SER A 283 -8.38 -3.56 15.38
C SER A 283 -7.47 -2.43 14.93
N GLU A 284 -6.63 -1.91 15.82
CA GLU A 284 -5.65 -0.86 15.47
C GLU A 284 -4.65 -1.37 14.42
N ILE A 285 -4.00 -2.51 14.67
CA ILE A 285 -3.01 -3.08 13.75
C ILE A 285 -3.66 -3.49 12.42
N LEU A 286 -4.88 -4.03 12.45
CA LEU A 286 -5.59 -4.43 11.23
C LEU A 286 -5.88 -3.23 10.33
N VAL A 287 -6.42 -2.14 10.90
CA VAL A 287 -6.71 -0.91 10.14
C VAL A 287 -5.43 -0.33 9.55
N ASP A 288 -4.37 -0.23 10.35
CA ASP A 288 -3.05 0.22 9.89
C ASP A 288 -2.51 -0.65 8.75
N SER A 289 -2.65 -1.97 8.84
CA SER A 289 -2.21 -2.90 7.80
C SER A 289 -3.03 -2.79 6.50
N LEU A 290 -4.32 -2.42 6.57
CA LEU A 290 -5.16 -2.21 5.40
C LEU A 290 -4.76 -0.95 4.63
N PHE A 291 -4.43 0.14 5.33
CA PHE A 291 -3.90 1.34 4.68
C PHE A 291 -2.51 1.10 4.08
N ASP A 292 -1.65 0.37 4.77
CA ASP A 292 -0.34 0.00 4.20
C ASP A 292 -0.50 -0.84 2.93
N LEU A 293 -1.40 -1.84 2.92
CA LEU A 293 -1.74 -2.62 1.73
C LEU A 293 -2.24 -1.75 0.59
N GLY A 294 -3.12 -0.80 0.92
CA GLY A 294 -3.68 0.16 -0.02
C GLY A 294 -2.60 0.98 -0.72
N ALA A 295 -1.69 1.58 0.04
CA ALA A 295 -0.64 2.43 -0.50
C ALA A 295 0.46 1.65 -1.23
N THR A 296 0.83 0.47 -0.75
CA THR A 296 1.98 -0.30 -1.28
C THR A 296 1.66 -1.15 -2.49
N VAL A 297 0.44 -1.70 -2.56
CA VAL A 297 0.06 -2.70 -3.55
C VAL A 297 -1.14 -2.23 -4.37
N LEU A 298 -2.25 -1.89 -3.73
CA LEU A 298 -3.50 -1.63 -4.45
C LEU A 298 -3.45 -0.35 -5.29
N LEU A 299 -2.89 0.74 -4.77
CA LEU A 299 -2.80 1.99 -5.51
C LEU A 299 -1.86 1.88 -6.73
N PRO A 300 -0.65 1.31 -6.64
CA PRO A 300 0.16 1.03 -7.82
C PRO A 300 -0.53 0.13 -8.88
N ILE A 301 -1.30 -0.88 -8.45
CA ILE A 301 -2.10 -1.71 -9.37
C ILE A 301 -3.20 -0.88 -10.02
N LEU A 302 -3.91 -0.05 -9.24
CA LEU A 302 -4.96 0.83 -9.73
C LEU A 302 -4.41 1.85 -10.73
N LEU A 303 -3.21 2.37 -10.49
CA LEU A 303 -2.51 3.26 -11.41
C LEU A 303 -2.31 2.58 -12.76
N LEU A 304 -1.79 1.35 -12.78
CA LEU A 304 -1.63 0.59 -14.03
C LEU A 304 -2.95 0.29 -14.71
N ALA A 305 -3.97 -0.13 -13.95
CA ALA A 305 -5.28 -0.42 -14.50
C ALA A 305 -5.92 0.84 -15.12
N TYR A 306 -5.76 1.99 -14.48
CA TYR A 306 -6.20 3.27 -15.02
C TYR A 306 -5.51 3.57 -16.36
N CYS A 307 -4.20 3.39 -16.43
CA CYS A 307 -3.44 3.61 -17.66
C CYS A 307 -3.81 2.63 -18.77
N SER A 308 -3.98 1.33 -18.46
CA SER A 308 -4.39 0.33 -19.46
C SER A 308 -5.79 0.58 -20.00
N HIS A 309 -6.69 1.14 -19.20
CA HIS A 309 -8.03 1.51 -19.64
C HIS A 309 -8.09 2.85 -20.38
N THR A 310 -7.15 3.76 -20.10
CA THR A 310 -7.12 5.10 -20.72
C THR A 310 -6.32 5.11 -22.03
N PHE A 311 -5.33 4.23 -22.17
CA PHE A 311 -4.59 4.05 -23.42
C PHE A 311 -5.50 3.40 -24.47
N TYR A 312 -5.97 4.20 -25.42
CA TYR A 312 -6.80 3.73 -26.52
C TYR A 312 -5.94 3.46 -27.74
N TYR A 313 -5.76 2.17 -28.02
CA TYR A 313 -5.08 1.69 -29.21
C TYR A 313 -6.04 0.83 -30.02
N ASP A 314 -6.30 1.26 -31.25
CA ASP A 314 -7.19 0.56 -32.17
C ASP A 314 -6.46 -0.65 -32.76
N HIS A 315 -6.50 -1.75 -32.02
CA HIS A 315 -5.88 -3.00 -32.40
C HIS A 315 -6.41 -3.48 -33.76
N ASP A 316 -7.70 -3.27 -34.04
CA ASP A 316 -8.33 -3.73 -35.26
C ASP A 316 -7.82 -2.95 -36.48
N VAL A 317 -7.73 -1.62 -36.38
CA VAL A 317 -7.13 -0.77 -37.42
C VAL A 317 -5.66 -1.12 -37.65
N PHE A 318 -4.91 -1.42 -36.59
CA PHE A 318 -3.50 -1.74 -36.71
C PHE A 318 -3.27 -3.13 -37.31
N LEU A 319 -4.16 -4.09 -37.04
CA LEU A 319 -4.16 -5.39 -37.72
C LEU A 319 -4.43 -5.24 -39.22
N ILE A 320 -5.38 -4.36 -39.59
CA ILE A 320 -5.62 -4.02 -41.00
C ILE A 320 -4.37 -3.40 -41.63
N TYR A 321 -3.68 -2.50 -40.93
CA TYR A 321 -2.44 -1.90 -41.41
C TYR A 321 -1.29 -2.92 -41.56
N MET A 322 -1.21 -3.89 -40.66
CA MET A 322 -0.26 -5.02 -40.76
C MET A 322 -0.55 -5.88 -41.99
N GLU A 323 -1.83 -6.08 -42.34
CA GLU A 323 -2.25 -6.88 -43.49
C GLU A 323 -2.09 -6.12 -44.83
N LEU A 324 -2.35 -4.81 -44.83
CA LEU A 324 -2.30 -3.99 -46.05
C LEU A 324 -0.91 -3.48 -46.42
N MET A 325 -0.05 -3.20 -45.43
CA MET A 325 1.27 -2.64 -45.69
C MET A 325 2.32 -3.72 -45.96
N PRO A 326 3.39 -3.43 -46.71
CA PRO A 326 4.50 -4.35 -46.87
C PRO A 326 5.08 -4.78 -45.52
N ILE A 327 5.51 -6.04 -45.43
CA ILE A 327 6.09 -6.62 -44.21
C ILE A 327 7.20 -5.70 -43.65
N GLY A 328 7.16 -5.42 -42.35
CA GLY A 328 8.11 -4.54 -41.66
C GLY A 328 7.93 -3.03 -41.89
N SER A 329 7.08 -2.60 -42.83
CA SER A 329 6.81 -1.18 -43.12
C SER A 329 6.02 -0.51 -42.00
N PHE A 330 4.95 -1.17 -41.55
CA PHE A 330 4.09 -0.65 -40.49
C PHE A 330 4.62 -0.99 -39.11
N GLU A 331 5.06 -2.23 -38.89
CA GLU A 331 5.59 -2.75 -37.61
C GLU A 331 6.60 -1.77 -37.00
N ARG A 332 7.61 -1.35 -37.78
CA ARG A 332 8.68 -0.42 -37.37
C ARG A 332 8.21 1.02 -37.14
N ARG A 333 6.97 1.34 -37.50
CA ARG A 333 6.41 2.70 -37.47
C ARG A 333 5.14 2.83 -36.65
N ALA A 334 4.61 1.74 -36.11
CA ALA A 334 3.35 1.68 -35.38
C ALA A 334 3.26 2.73 -34.25
N ARG A 335 4.38 3.00 -33.54
CA ARG A 335 4.45 4.05 -32.51
C ARG A 335 4.02 5.42 -33.04
N MET A 336 4.35 5.77 -34.28
CA MET A 336 4.02 7.08 -34.86
C MET A 336 2.53 7.26 -35.14
N PHE A 337 1.80 6.15 -35.26
CA PHE A 337 0.34 6.16 -35.47
C PHE A 337 -0.43 6.29 -34.15
N ALA A 338 0.12 5.77 -33.05
CA ALA A 338 -0.49 5.86 -31.73
C ALA A 338 -0.53 7.31 -31.20
N ASN A 339 -1.46 7.61 -30.28
CA ASN A 339 -1.60 8.93 -29.70
C ASN A 339 -0.40 9.25 -28.78
N PRO A 340 0.49 10.21 -29.13
CA PRO A 340 1.66 10.56 -28.35
C PRO A 340 1.28 11.09 -26.97
N THR A 341 0.14 11.77 -26.82
CA THR A 341 -0.35 12.20 -25.50
C THR A 341 -0.60 11.00 -24.59
N GLU A 342 -1.24 9.96 -25.10
CA GLU A 342 -1.56 8.76 -24.32
C GLU A 342 -0.32 7.88 -24.09
N ILE A 343 0.59 7.81 -25.08
CA ILE A 343 1.90 7.16 -24.92
C ILE A 343 2.67 7.84 -23.79
N GLU A 344 2.80 9.17 -23.81
CA GLU A 344 3.54 9.90 -22.78
C GLU A 344 2.88 9.78 -21.41
N LEU A 345 1.54 9.82 -21.34
CA LEU A 345 0.82 9.61 -20.09
C LEU A 345 1.10 8.21 -19.51
N PHE A 346 1.07 7.17 -20.34
CA PHE A 346 1.45 5.83 -19.94
C PHE A 346 2.91 5.78 -19.47
N ARG A 347 3.84 6.35 -20.24
CA ARG A 347 5.28 6.34 -19.91
C ARG A 347 5.54 7.00 -18.57
N VAL A 348 4.93 8.15 -18.29
CA VAL A 348 5.05 8.86 -17.00
C VAL A 348 4.54 7.98 -15.86
N CYS A 349 3.35 7.39 -16.00
CA CYS A 349 2.78 6.53 -14.95
C CYS A 349 3.59 5.24 -14.76
N PHE A 350 4.03 4.61 -15.84
CA PHE A 350 4.83 3.39 -15.83
C PHE A 350 6.23 3.65 -15.24
N ASP A 351 6.86 4.77 -15.59
CA ASP A 351 8.14 5.18 -15.02
C ASP A 351 8.03 5.55 -13.54
N SER A 352 6.88 6.07 -13.09
CA SER A 352 6.66 6.36 -11.67
C SER A 352 6.81 5.10 -10.82
N LEU A 353 6.39 3.93 -11.34
CA LEU A 353 6.43 2.62 -10.69
C LEU A 353 7.84 2.05 -10.58
N ARG A 354 8.76 2.50 -11.43
CA ARG A 354 10.14 2.05 -11.45
C ARG A 354 10.93 2.76 -10.35
N ILE A 355 11.91 2.06 -9.78
CA ILE A 355 12.86 2.66 -8.85
C ILE A 355 13.96 3.35 -9.67
N ARG A 356 13.91 4.69 -9.73
CA ARG A 356 14.85 5.51 -10.51
C ARG A 356 15.80 6.34 -9.67
N SER A 357 15.46 6.57 -8.40
CA SER A 357 16.28 7.30 -7.43
C SER A 357 16.47 6.51 -6.13
N VAL A 358 17.45 6.93 -5.33
CA VAL A 358 17.69 6.38 -3.98
C VAL A 358 16.48 6.62 -3.07
N LEU A 359 15.81 7.76 -3.23
CA LEU A 359 14.58 8.05 -2.50
C LEU A 359 13.47 7.06 -2.88
N ASP A 360 13.32 6.74 -4.18
CA ASP A 360 12.34 5.75 -4.62
C ASP A 360 12.61 4.37 -4.06
N LEU A 361 13.89 3.98 -3.99
CA LEU A 361 14.31 2.73 -3.38
C LEU A 361 13.87 2.69 -1.92
N PHE A 362 14.19 3.75 -1.17
CA PHE A 362 13.84 3.84 0.25
C PHE A 362 12.32 3.83 0.48
N LEU A 363 11.56 4.61 -0.29
CA LEU A 363 10.11 4.68 -0.16
C LEU A 363 9.46 3.35 -0.52
N ARG A 364 9.78 2.78 -1.69
CA ARG A 364 9.13 1.56 -2.18
C ARG A 364 9.48 0.34 -1.33
N ILE A 365 10.77 0.15 -1.01
CA ILE A 365 11.19 -0.97 -0.15
C ILE A 365 10.73 -0.74 1.29
N GLY A 366 10.90 0.47 1.82
CA GLY A 366 10.50 0.81 3.18
C GLY A 366 9.01 0.62 3.45
N MET A 367 8.13 1.09 2.56
CA MET A 367 6.69 0.89 2.70
C MET A 367 6.31 -0.60 2.61
N ASN A 368 6.90 -1.37 1.69
CA ASN A 368 6.67 -2.81 1.59
C ASN A 368 7.16 -3.58 2.83
N LEU A 369 8.32 -3.21 3.38
CA LEU A 369 8.82 -3.77 4.65
C LEU A 369 7.90 -3.43 5.82
N GLY A 370 7.41 -2.18 5.88
CA GLY A 370 6.44 -1.72 6.86
C GLY A 370 5.14 -2.54 6.81
N PHE A 371 4.56 -2.69 5.62
CA PHE A 371 3.38 -3.53 5.41
C PHE A 371 3.65 -4.99 5.81
N SER A 372 4.73 -5.60 5.34
CA SER A 372 5.09 -6.99 5.66
C SER A 372 5.22 -7.23 7.18
N TYR A 373 5.85 -6.28 7.88
CA TYR A 373 5.92 -6.29 9.34
C TYR A 373 4.52 -6.22 9.98
N ARG A 374 3.68 -5.26 9.59
CA ARG A 374 2.33 -5.13 10.18
C ARG A 374 1.45 -6.33 9.84
N PHE A 375 1.56 -6.88 8.64
CA PHE A 375 0.80 -8.06 8.22
C PHE A 375 1.22 -9.31 9.01
N LYS A 376 2.53 -9.53 9.21
CA LYS A 376 3.04 -10.56 10.13
C LYS A 376 2.47 -10.39 11.54
N ARG A 377 2.39 -9.15 12.03
CA ARG A 377 1.83 -8.84 13.36
C ARG A 377 0.33 -9.18 13.46
N VAL A 378 -0.46 -8.92 12.42
CA VAL A 378 -1.87 -9.34 12.37
C VAL A 378 -1.98 -10.86 12.54
N VAL A 379 -1.17 -11.62 11.80
CA VAL A 379 -1.12 -13.10 11.86
C VAL A 379 -0.77 -13.57 13.28
N GLU A 380 0.28 -13.01 13.87
CA GLU A 380 0.71 -13.36 15.24
C GLU A 380 -0.36 -13.09 16.28
N VAL A 381 -1.03 -11.93 16.20
CA VAL A 381 -2.09 -11.55 17.14
C VAL A 381 -3.28 -12.50 17.05
N LEU A 382 -3.71 -12.87 15.84
CA LEU A 382 -4.82 -13.82 15.67
C LEU A 382 -4.51 -15.19 16.28
N ILE A 383 -3.29 -15.69 16.09
CA ILE A 383 -2.88 -16.96 16.70
C ILE A 383 -2.82 -16.85 18.23
N GLN A 384 -2.31 -15.74 18.78
CA GLN A 384 -2.23 -15.53 20.24
C GLN A 384 -3.60 -15.45 20.91
N ILE A 385 -4.55 -14.72 20.30
CA ILE A 385 -5.92 -14.57 20.83
C ILE A 385 -6.59 -15.95 20.99
N GLN A 386 -6.38 -16.86 20.04
CA GLN A 386 -6.97 -18.20 20.10
C GLN A 386 -6.26 -19.14 21.07
N MET A 387 -5.00 -18.85 21.42
CA MET A 387 -4.18 -19.69 22.31
C MET A 387 -4.23 -19.26 23.78
N GLN A 388 -4.62 -18.03 24.10
CA GLN A 388 -4.65 -17.54 25.48
C GLN A 388 -5.90 -18.00 26.26
N PRO A 389 -5.75 -18.46 27.52
CA PRO A 389 -6.88 -18.64 28.42
C PRO A 389 -7.44 -17.27 28.83
N VAL A 390 -8.76 -17.19 29.00
CA VAL A 390 -9.59 -15.99 29.28
C VAL A 390 -9.13 -15.15 30.50
N ASN A 391 -8.17 -15.63 31.31
CA ASN A 391 -7.71 -15.02 32.55
C ASN A 391 -6.35 -14.30 32.50
N SER A 392 -5.83 -13.93 31.33
CA SER A 392 -4.60 -13.11 31.26
C SER A 392 -4.86 -11.68 31.74
N SER A 393 -4.14 -11.26 32.80
CA SER A 393 -4.24 -9.96 33.44
C SER A 393 -4.21 -8.79 32.45
N LYS A 394 -5.07 -7.78 32.66
CA LYS A 394 -5.07 -6.53 31.90
C LYS A 394 -3.66 -5.91 31.92
N SER A 395 -2.98 -5.85 30.78
CA SER A 395 -1.70 -5.13 30.68
C SER A 395 -1.93 -3.62 30.83
N CYS A 396 -1.21 -2.98 31.75
CA CYS A 396 -1.20 -1.53 31.88
C CYS A 396 -0.39 -0.92 30.72
N GLN A 397 -1.09 -0.45 29.67
CA GLN A 397 -0.48 0.22 28.52
C GLN A 397 -0.51 1.73 28.73
N ILE A 398 0.58 2.42 28.37
CA ILE A 398 0.61 3.88 28.39
C ILE A 398 -0.30 4.41 27.28
N SER A 399 -1.29 5.22 27.65
CA SER A 399 -2.18 5.89 26.70
C SER A 399 -1.45 7.00 25.95
N VAL A 400 -1.74 7.14 24.66
CA VAL A 400 -1.27 8.26 23.84
C VAL A 400 -1.98 9.55 24.28
N PRO A 401 -1.27 10.69 24.43
CA PRO A 401 -1.90 11.95 24.81
C PRO A 401 -2.89 12.41 23.72
N ARG A 402 -4.08 12.86 24.14
CA ARG A 402 -5.17 13.29 23.24
C ARG A 402 -4.81 14.50 22.39
N SER A 403 -3.87 15.34 22.83
CA SER A 403 -3.39 16.49 22.06
C SER A 403 -2.79 16.09 20.71
N LEU A 404 -2.20 14.90 20.61
CA LEU A 404 -1.65 14.42 19.34
C LEU A 404 -2.73 14.18 18.28
N ALA A 405 -3.99 13.94 18.67
CA ALA A 405 -5.11 13.82 17.72
C ALA A 405 -5.29 15.10 16.88
N LEU A 406 -5.00 16.29 17.44
CA LEU A 406 -5.06 17.55 16.71
C LEU A 406 -4.01 17.62 15.60
N LEU A 407 -2.82 17.04 15.81
CA LEU A 407 -1.77 17.00 14.79
C LEU A 407 -2.18 16.13 13.60
N PHE A 408 -2.75 14.94 13.84
CA PHE A 408 -3.24 14.06 12.77
C PHE A 408 -4.44 14.67 12.03
N ALA A 409 -5.32 15.38 12.75
CA ALA A 409 -6.44 16.11 12.13
C ALA A 409 -5.91 17.26 11.25
N GLY A 410 -4.97 18.06 11.76
CA GLY A 410 -4.32 19.13 11.00
C GLY A 410 -3.58 18.62 9.76
N PHE A 411 -2.86 17.50 9.88
CA PHE A 411 -2.20 16.84 8.75
C PHE A 411 -3.20 16.36 7.69
N SER A 412 -4.32 15.74 8.10
CA SER A 412 -5.36 15.26 7.19
C SER A 412 -5.93 16.40 6.33
N ILE A 413 -6.25 17.55 6.96
CA ILE A 413 -6.72 18.75 6.26
C ILE A 413 -5.61 19.37 5.40
N GLY A 414 -4.38 19.42 5.93
CA GLY A 414 -3.21 19.97 5.25
C GLY A 414 -2.90 19.26 3.93
N VAL A 415 -2.87 17.92 3.93
CA VAL A 415 -2.58 17.12 2.72
C VAL A 415 -3.58 17.40 1.60
N ILE A 416 -4.89 17.43 1.92
CA ILE A 416 -5.93 17.75 0.94
C ILE A 416 -5.75 19.18 0.41
N THR A 417 -5.56 20.15 1.30
CA THR A 417 -5.48 21.57 0.95
C THR A 417 -4.27 21.86 0.08
N VAL A 418 -3.09 21.32 0.44
CA VAL A 418 -1.85 21.49 -0.31
C VAL A 418 -1.97 20.85 -1.70
N THR A 419 -2.52 19.63 -1.78
CA THR A 419 -2.73 18.93 -3.05
C THR A 419 -3.65 19.71 -3.98
N HIS A 420 -4.82 20.11 -3.47
CA HIS A 420 -5.80 20.86 -4.24
C HIS A 420 -5.24 22.21 -4.72
N LYS A 421 -4.55 22.95 -3.84
CA LYS A 421 -3.93 24.23 -4.21
C LYS A 421 -2.81 24.06 -5.23
N SER A 422 -1.98 23.02 -5.13
CA SER A 422 -0.89 22.76 -6.08
C SER A 422 -1.43 22.46 -7.48
N ILE A 423 -2.48 21.62 -7.56
CA ILE A 423 -3.12 21.25 -8.82
C ILE A 423 -3.81 22.47 -9.46
N THR A 424 -4.69 23.15 -8.72
CA THR A 424 -5.45 24.30 -9.26
C THR A 424 -4.55 25.47 -9.65
N THR A 425 -3.43 25.68 -8.95
CA THR A 425 -2.45 26.72 -9.30
C THR A 425 -1.74 26.39 -10.60
N SER A 426 -1.24 25.16 -10.74
CA SER A 426 -0.49 24.74 -11.92
C SER A 426 -1.38 24.64 -13.16
N GLN A 427 -2.62 24.16 -13.01
CA GLN A 427 -3.62 24.15 -14.10
C GLN A 427 -3.91 25.54 -14.63
N ARG A 428 -3.98 26.55 -13.76
CA ARG A 428 -4.23 27.93 -14.18
C ARG A 428 -3.08 28.49 -15.02
N ILE A 429 -1.85 28.24 -14.60
CA ILE A 429 -0.63 28.71 -15.29
C ILE A 429 -0.50 28.02 -16.65
N CYS A 430 -0.70 26.71 -16.71
CA CYS A 430 -0.52 25.94 -17.94
C CYS A 430 -1.74 25.98 -18.89
N LYS A 431 -2.84 26.65 -18.52
CA LYS A 431 -4.07 26.69 -19.33
C LYS A 431 -3.87 27.31 -20.72
N SER A 432 -2.92 28.22 -20.87
CA SER A 432 -2.57 28.87 -22.14
C SER A 432 -1.75 27.98 -23.09
N HIS A 433 -1.27 26.82 -22.62
CA HIS A 433 -0.37 25.94 -23.36
C HIS A 433 -0.93 24.52 -23.46
N PRO A 434 -1.95 24.29 -24.30
CA PRO A 434 -2.56 22.96 -24.47
C PRO A 434 -1.60 21.90 -25.02
N GLU A 435 -0.47 22.32 -25.62
CA GLU A 435 0.59 21.45 -26.13
C GLU A 435 1.42 20.83 -25.00
N CYS A 436 1.36 21.41 -23.80
CA CYS A 436 1.92 20.82 -22.61
C CYS A 436 0.98 19.76 -22.03
N VAL A 437 1.13 18.53 -22.50
CA VAL A 437 0.23 17.41 -22.17
C VAL A 437 0.43 16.88 -20.74
N VAL A 438 1.65 17.01 -20.19
CA VAL A 438 1.96 16.65 -18.80
C VAL A 438 2.78 17.77 -18.17
N TYR A 439 2.41 18.18 -16.97
CA TYR A 439 3.09 19.22 -16.19
C TYR A 439 3.07 18.90 -14.70
N ALA A 440 4.06 19.42 -13.97
CA ALA A 440 4.17 19.22 -12.53
C ALA A 440 3.14 20.07 -11.76
N TYR A 441 2.57 19.53 -10.68
CA TYR A 441 1.68 20.27 -9.77
C TYR A 441 2.47 20.86 -8.61
N ARG A 442 2.73 22.17 -8.68
CA ARG A 442 3.48 22.91 -7.65
C ARG A 442 2.61 23.95 -6.96
N LEU A 443 2.86 24.14 -5.67
CA LEU A 443 2.23 25.21 -4.88
C LEU A 443 2.84 26.60 -5.18
N LYS A 444 4.12 26.63 -5.56
CA LYS A 444 4.87 27.87 -5.79
C LYS A 444 4.32 28.58 -7.04
N HIS A 445 4.03 29.87 -6.90
CA HIS A 445 3.68 30.72 -8.04
C HIS A 445 4.93 30.90 -8.92
N SER A 446 4.83 30.48 -10.18
CA SER A 446 5.83 30.71 -11.22
C SER A 446 5.11 31.34 -12.40
N GLU A 447 5.80 32.24 -13.10
CA GLU A 447 5.31 32.80 -14.36
C GLU A 447 5.34 31.75 -15.49
N PHE A 448 6.20 30.74 -15.37
CA PHE A 448 6.38 29.71 -16.38
C PHE A 448 5.60 28.43 -16.02
N CYS A 449 4.96 27.83 -17.02
CA CYS A 449 4.34 26.53 -16.87
C CYS A 449 5.42 25.45 -16.63
N PRO A 450 5.36 24.68 -15.52
CA PRO A 450 6.33 23.61 -15.25
C PRO A 450 6.05 22.37 -16.11
N CYS A 451 6.23 22.52 -17.41
CA CYS A 451 5.94 21.49 -18.39
C CYS A 451 6.93 20.32 -18.28
N LYS A 452 6.40 19.09 -18.34
CA LYS A 452 7.16 17.83 -18.29
C LYS A 452 7.18 17.14 -19.66
N ALA A 453 6.05 17.12 -20.35
CA ALA A 453 5.94 16.57 -21.70
C ALA A 453 5.24 17.57 -22.62
N LEU A 454 5.96 17.98 -23.67
CA LEU A 454 5.45 18.83 -24.74
C LEU A 454 5.23 17.98 -25.97
N VAL A 455 4.00 17.97 -26.47
CA VAL A 455 3.62 17.25 -27.68
C VAL A 455 2.88 18.23 -28.59
N ASN A 456 3.48 18.57 -29.73
CA ASN A 456 2.85 19.41 -30.74
C ASN A 456 3.11 18.86 -32.14
N GLY A 457 2.06 18.67 -32.93
CA GLY A 457 2.25 18.38 -34.34
C GLY A 457 1.00 17.97 -35.08
N ASN A 458 1.08 18.03 -36.41
CA ASN A 458 0.03 17.53 -37.30
C ASN A 458 0.49 16.22 -37.94
N ARG A 459 -0.19 15.11 -37.63
CA ARG A 459 0.16 13.76 -38.13
C ARG A 459 -0.33 13.50 -39.55
N ALA A 460 -1.32 14.25 -40.02
CA ALA A 460 -1.95 14.06 -41.32
C ALA A 460 -2.22 15.42 -41.96
N PRO A 461 -1.17 16.13 -42.43
CA PRO A 461 -1.38 17.35 -43.21
C PRO A 461 -2.28 17.04 -44.40
N LYS A 462 -3.33 17.85 -44.58
CA LYS A 462 -4.37 17.58 -45.59
C LYS A 462 -3.96 18.08 -46.97
N THR A 463 -3.01 19.01 -47.02
CA THR A 463 -2.55 19.63 -48.26
C THR A 463 -1.03 19.56 -48.37
N TYR A 464 -0.52 19.56 -49.60
CA TYR A 464 0.91 19.66 -49.87
C TYR A 464 1.49 20.95 -49.25
N TYR A 465 0.73 22.05 -49.29
CA TYR A 465 1.15 23.33 -48.71
C TYR A 465 1.35 23.25 -47.19
N GLU A 466 0.42 22.62 -46.45
CA GLU A 466 0.56 22.39 -44.99
C GLU A 466 1.74 21.48 -44.64
N TRP A 467 2.16 20.63 -45.57
CA TRP A 467 3.30 19.74 -45.39
C TRP A 467 4.62 20.46 -45.68
N THR A 468 4.70 21.30 -46.71
CA THR A 468 5.93 22.03 -47.06
C THR A 468 6.13 23.34 -46.31
N HIS A 469 5.08 23.90 -45.68
CA HIS A 469 5.15 25.10 -44.85
C HIS A 469 4.66 24.79 -43.42
N PRO A 470 5.43 24.00 -42.65
CA PRO A 470 5.06 23.64 -41.29
C PRO A 470 5.04 24.89 -40.39
N VAL A 471 4.13 24.89 -39.42
CA VAL A 471 4.00 26.00 -38.46
C VAL A 471 5.25 26.10 -37.58
N ASP A 472 5.80 27.31 -37.43
CA ASP A 472 6.91 27.57 -36.52
C ASP A 472 6.50 27.35 -35.05
N ALA A 473 7.29 26.52 -34.36
CA ALA A 473 7.10 26.13 -32.97
C ALA A 473 8.16 26.75 -32.04
N THR A 474 9.08 27.56 -32.54
CA THR A 474 10.27 28.05 -31.82
C THR A 474 9.92 28.81 -30.55
N ASP A 475 9.07 29.84 -30.63
CA ASP A 475 8.67 30.64 -29.47
C ASP A 475 7.88 29.83 -28.42
N MET A 476 7.07 28.89 -28.88
CA MET A 476 6.32 28.00 -28.00
C MET A 476 7.25 27.04 -27.24
N VAL A 477 8.21 26.43 -27.94
CA VAL A 477 9.19 25.54 -27.31
C VAL A 477 10.06 26.32 -26.34
N LYS A 478 10.50 27.52 -26.71
CA LYS A 478 11.20 28.46 -25.82
C LYS A 478 10.41 28.75 -24.55
N ALA A 479 9.13 29.13 -24.68
CA ALA A 479 8.28 29.46 -23.53
C ALA A 479 8.08 28.28 -22.56
N LEU A 480 7.90 27.06 -23.09
CA LEU A 480 7.69 25.85 -22.28
C LEU A 480 8.99 25.23 -21.74
N ALA A 481 10.12 25.46 -22.41
CA ALA A 481 11.44 25.08 -21.94
C ALA A 481 11.98 26.03 -20.85
N ALA A 482 11.49 27.27 -20.77
CA ALA A 482 11.95 28.28 -19.82
C ALA A 482 11.91 27.84 -18.34
N ALA A 483 10.98 26.94 -17.99
CA ALA A 483 10.90 26.38 -16.63
C ALA A 483 12.03 25.38 -16.30
N GLY A 484 12.77 24.90 -17.30
CA GLY A 484 13.85 23.90 -17.14
C GLY A 484 13.37 22.51 -16.72
N THR A 485 12.05 22.25 -16.77
CA THR A 485 11.44 21.02 -16.27
C THR A 485 11.18 19.96 -17.33
N LEU A 486 11.41 20.28 -18.61
CA LEU A 486 11.02 19.44 -19.73
C LEU A 486 11.78 18.11 -19.73
N GLU A 487 11.05 17.01 -19.85
CA GLU A 487 11.59 15.64 -19.91
C GLU A 487 11.35 14.98 -21.28
N THR A 488 10.22 15.30 -21.91
CA THR A 488 9.85 14.82 -23.24
C THR A 488 9.51 16.00 -24.15
N LEU A 489 10.14 16.06 -25.33
CA LEU A 489 9.79 16.97 -26.41
C LEU A 489 9.47 16.16 -27.67
N GLN A 490 8.23 16.25 -28.16
CA GLN A 490 7.81 15.64 -29.41
C GLN A 490 7.19 16.67 -30.35
N LEU A 491 7.81 16.83 -31.52
CA LEU A 491 7.37 17.70 -32.60
C LEU A 491 7.11 16.88 -33.87
N ILE A 492 5.96 17.10 -34.51
CA ILE A 492 5.58 16.42 -35.76
C ILE A 492 5.11 17.45 -36.79
N ASN A 493 5.77 17.54 -37.94
CA ASN A 493 5.43 18.50 -39.00
C ASN A 493 5.37 19.95 -38.47
N ARG A 494 6.42 20.36 -37.74
CA ARG A 494 6.63 21.71 -37.19
C ARG A 494 7.96 22.27 -37.65
N GLN A 495 8.12 23.58 -37.69
CA GLN A 495 9.40 24.21 -37.96
C GLN A 495 10.05 24.65 -36.64
N LEU A 496 11.36 24.46 -36.54
CA LEU A 496 12.20 25.14 -35.55
C LEU A 496 13.18 26.01 -36.32
N THR A 497 12.95 27.32 -36.33
CA THR A 497 13.81 28.28 -37.02
C THR A 497 15.15 28.45 -36.31
N VAL A 498 15.16 28.32 -34.98
CA VAL A 498 16.37 28.29 -34.16
C VAL A 498 16.17 27.27 -33.05
N PHE A 499 17.22 26.52 -32.70
CA PHE A 499 17.19 25.64 -31.53
C PHE A 499 17.24 26.47 -30.24
N PRO A 500 16.17 26.54 -29.42
CA PRO A 500 16.12 27.46 -28.28
C PRO A 500 17.16 27.15 -27.21
N ASP A 501 17.87 28.17 -26.73
CA ASP A 501 18.88 28.05 -25.68
C ASP A 501 18.28 27.53 -24.36
N GLU A 502 17.01 27.82 -24.09
CA GLU A 502 16.28 27.37 -22.89
C GLU A 502 16.22 25.84 -22.79
N LEU A 503 16.28 25.11 -23.92
CA LEU A 503 16.38 23.65 -23.90
C LEU A 503 17.66 23.15 -23.24
N ARG A 504 18.75 23.94 -23.27
CA ARG A 504 19.99 23.61 -22.55
C ARG A 504 19.81 23.65 -21.02
N GLY A 505 18.83 24.43 -20.54
CA GLY A 505 18.43 24.47 -19.13
C GLY A 505 17.61 23.24 -18.69
N CYS A 506 17.12 22.42 -19.62
CA CYS A 506 16.36 21.21 -19.33
C CYS A 506 17.27 20.01 -19.09
N HIS A 507 17.90 19.96 -17.90
CA HIS A 507 18.87 18.90 -17.55
C HIS A 507 18.30 17.47 -17.49
N ASN A 508 16.98 17.33 -17.46
CA ASN A 508 16.28 16.03 -17.38
C ASN A 508 15.57 15.65 -18.69
N LEU A 509 15.93 16.27 -19.82
CA LEU A 509 15.39 15.89 -21.13
C LEU A 509 15.84 14.48 -21.50
N LYS A 510 14.90 13.52 -21.50
CA LYS A 510 15.14 12.08 -21.73
C LYS A 510 14.79 11.66 -23.14
N TYR A 511 13.79 12.31 -23.74
CA TYR A 511 13.28 11.96 -25.06
C TYR A 511 13.05 13.23 -25.89
N LEU A 512 13.70 13.26 -27.05
CA LEU A 512 13.53 14.29 -28.07
C LEU A 512 13.19 13.60 -29.39
N SER A 513 12.00 13.87 -29.92
CA SER A 513 11.53 13.33 -31.19
C SER A 513 11.08 14.46 -32.08
N ILE A 514 11.78 14.64 -33.19
CA ILE A 514 11.52 15.67 -34.19
C ILE A 514 11.26 14.94 -35.51
N VAL A 515 10.00 14.90 -35.94
CA VAL A 515 9.57 14.11 -37.10
C VAL A 515 9.05 15.01 -38.19
N ASN A 516 9.64 14.91 -39.39
CA ASN A 516 9.29 15.74 -40.55
C ASN A 516 9.30 17.24 -40.22
N CYS A 517 10.28 17.69 -39.43
CA CYS A 517 10.44 19.10 -39.09
C CYS A 517 11.61 19.69 -39.88
N ALA A 518 11.48 20.96 -40.26
CA ALA A 518 12.59 21.75 -40.75
C ALA A 518 13.32 22.38 -39.55
N ILE A 519 14.63 22.20 -39.50
CA ILE A 519 15.53 22.93 -38.58
C ILE A 519 16.40 23.80 -39.47
N GLU A 520 16.26 25.11 -39.35
CA GLU A 520 17.19 26.06 -39.99
C GLU A 520 18.36 26.30 -39.02
N GLU A 521 19.59 26.31 -39.55
CA GLU A 521 20.83 26.45 -38.76
C GLU A 521 21.01 27.84 -38.14
#